data_AF-A0A7M5XLQ4-F1
#
_entry.id   AF-A0A7M5XLQ4-F1
#
_cell.length_a   1.000
_cell.length_b   1.000
_cell.length_c   1.000
_cell.angle_alpha   90.00
_cell.angle_beta   90.00
_cell.angle_gamma   90.00
#
_symmetry.space_group_name_H-M   'P 1'
#
loop_
_entity.id
_entity.type
_entity.pdbx_description
1 polymer ?
#
loop_
_entity_poly.entity_id
_entity_poly.type
_entity_poly.pdbx_seq_one_letter_code
_entity_poly.pdbx_strand_id
1 'polypeptide(L)'
;MTSCYVPRRYIMILFSHFGFFIVYALRVNLSVVLVAMVNSTYANVDNSDPECRSTDTNVTAAEYNGGEFNWNQNQQGIILSSFFYGYLLTQVPGGWLSMKFGGKIVLGLGVLGTCVLTILTPLAARTSIYWLIVVRVLEGFGE
;
A
#
# COMPACT_ATOMS: atom_id res chain seq x y z
N MET A 1 31.65 32.33 20.21
CA MET A 1 30.50 31.81 19.46
C MET A 1 30.94 30.53 18.75
N THR A 2 30.79 29.39 19.42
CA THR A 2 31.16 28.07 18.91
C THR A 2 30.15 27.67 17.85
N SER A 3 30.54 27.79 16.58
CA SER A 3 29.75 27.34 15.45
C SER A 3 29.64 25.81 15.52
N CYS A 4 28.45 25.30 15.87
CA CYS A 4 28.19 23.88 15.99
C CYS A 4 28.06 23.29 14.58
N TYR A 5 29.18 22.83 14.02
CA TYR A 5 29.22 22.21 12.69
C TYR A 5 28.76 20.76 12.82
N VAL A 6 27.49 20.48 12.55
CA VAL A 6 26.97 19.10 12.50
C VAL A 6 27.73 18.34 11.39
N PRO A 7 28.41 17.23 11.70
CA PRO A 7 29.16 16.50 10.69
C PRO A 7 28.21 15.95 9.62
N ARG A 8 28.57 16.15 8.34
CA ARG A 8 27.80 15.72 7.15
C ARG A 8 27.38 14.24 7.15
N ARG A 9 28.06 13.37 7.90
CA ARG A 9 27.72 11.95 8.07
C ARG A 9 26.41 11.76 8.84
N TYR A 10 26.14 12.54 9.90
CA TYR A 10 24.89 12.45 10.66
C TYR A 10 23.69 12.90 9.84
N ILE A 11 23.86 13.92 9.00
CA ILE A 11 22.81 14.39 8.08
C ILE A 11 22.43 13.26 7.12
N MET A 12 23.39 12.56 6.51
CA MET A 12 23.10 11.43 5.61
C MET A 12 22.37 10.28 6.32
N ILE A 13 22.76 9.97 7.56
CA ILE A 13 22.11 8.92 8.35
C ILE A 13 20.67 9.32 8.71
N LEU A 14 20.45 10.56 9.13
CA LEU A 14 19.13 11.09 9.46
C LEU A 14 18.19 11.04 8.24
N PHE A 15 18.66 11.50 7.08
CA PHE A 15 17.87 11.44 5.84
C PHE A 15 17.56 10.00 5.41
N SER A 16 18.52 9.09 5.56
CA SER A 16 18.29 7.66 5.28
C SER A 16 17.23 7.08 6.21
N HIS A 17 17.33 7.34 7.52
CA HIS A 17 16.38 6.86 8.51
C HIS A 17 14.95 7.38 8.25
N PHE A 18 14.82 8.68 7.96
CA PHE A 18 13.53 9.28 7.64
C PHE A 18 12.96 8.73 6.32
N GLY A 19 13.82 8.47 5.34
CA GLY A 19 13.44 7.83 4.08
C GLY A 19 12.87 6.42 4.29
N PHE A 20 13.58 5.56 5.02
CA PHE A 20 13.09 4.21 5.34
C PHE A 20 11.80 4.24 6.17
N PHE A 21 11.66 5.19 7.08
CA PHE A 21 10.44 5.37 7.85
C PHE A 21 9.24 5.73 6.95
N ILE A 22 9.41 6.67 6.02
CA ILE A 22 8.34 7.07 5.09
C ILE A 22 7.90 5.89 4.20
N VAL A 23 8.85 5.14 3.65
CA VAL A 23 8.61 3.93 2.84
C VAL A 23 7.76 2.93 3.63
N TYR A 24 8.20 2.59 4.85
CA TYR A 24 7.45 1.68 5.70
C TYR A 24 6.04 2.20 6.07
N ALA A 25 5.90 3.49 6.34
CA ALA A 25 4.61 4.10 6.65
C ALA A 25 3.64 4.05 5.46
N LEU A 26 4.12 4.29 4.24
CA LEU A 26 3.32 4.17 3.00
C LEU A 26 2.78 2.75 2.84
N ARG A 27 3.63 1.73 3.05
CA ARG A 27 3.25 0.33 2.99
C ARG A 27 2.14 -0.04 3.99
N VAL A 28 2.25 0.45 5.23
CA VAL A 28 1.23 0.20 6.26
C VAL A 28 -0.08 0.92 5.94
N ASN A 29 -0.01 2.18 5.52
CA ASN A 29 -1.20 2.98 5.21
C ASN A 29 -2.04 2.35 4.10
N LEU A 30 -1.40 1.74 3.10
CA LEU A 30 -2.09 1.14 1.97
C LEU A 30 -2.94 -0.09 2.34
N SER A 31 -2.50 -0.87 3.33
CA SER A 31 -3.27 -2.01 3.86
C SER A 31 -4.50 -1.53 4.65
N VAL A 32 -4.34 -0.46 5.43
CA VAL A 32 -5.44 0.15 6.22
C VAL A 32 -6.46 0.82 5.32
N VAL A 33 -6.00 1.58 4.32
CA VAL A 33 -6.86 2.24 3.32
C VAL A 33 -7.71 1.23 2.56
N LEU A 34 -7.16 0.04 2.27
CA LEU A 34 -7.92 -1.01 1.57
C LEU A 34 -9.16 -1.46 2.33
N VAL A 35 -9.05 -1.61 3.65
CA VAL A 35 -10.17 -1.98 4.51
C VAL A 35 -11.18 -0.84 4.64
N ALA A 36 -10.72 0.41 4.63
CA ALA A 36 -11.61 1.57 4.70
C ALA A 36 -12.41 1.80 3.40
N MET A 37 -11.87 1.42 2.24
CA MET A 37 -12.52 1.64 0.95
C MET A 37 -13.49 0.51 0.51
N VAL A 38 -13.57 -0.60 1.26
CA VAL A 38 -14.46 -1.72 0.94
C VAL A 38 -15.71 -1.74 1.82
N ASN A 39 -16.84 -2.12 1.23
CA ASN A 39 -18.09 -2.26 1.96
C ASN A 39 -18.07 -3.51 2.87
N SER A 40 -18.12 -3.29 4.18
CA SER A 40 -18.18 -4.34 5.21
C SER A 40 -19.39 -5.26 5.07
N THR A 41 -20.50 -4.79 4.48
CA THR A 41 -21.67 -5.63 4.21
C THR A 41 -21.41 -6.65 3.10
N TYR A 42 -20.64 -6.29 2.06
CA TYR A 42 -20.34 -7.22 0.94
C TYR A 42 -19.25 -8.23 1.31
N ALA A 43 -18.31 -7.85 2.18
CA ALA A 43 -17.27 -8.75 2.69
C ALA A 43 -17.83 -9.91 3.55
N ASN A 44 -19.00 -9.73 4.16
CA ASN A 44 -19.62 -10.73 5.03
C ASN A 44 -20.60 -11.66 4.30
N VAL A 45 -21.18 -11.23 3.17
CA VAL A 45 -22.16 -12.03 2.39
C VAL A 45 -21.54 -13.23 1.68
N ASP A 46 -20.26 -13.16 1.32
CA ASP A 46 -19.51 -14.28 0.70
C ASP A 46 -19.05 -15.34 1.73
N ASN A 47 -19.12 -15.01 3.04
CA ASN A 47 -18.98 -15.97 4.15
C ASN A 47 -20.35 -16.38 4.68
N SER A 48 -21.26 -16.81 3.80
CA SER A 48 -22.46 -17.50 4.26
C SER A 48 -22.12 -18.96 4.57
N ASP A 49 -21.35 -19.18 5.63
CA ASP A 49 -21.51 -20.40 6.41
C ASP A 49 -22.93 -20.34 7.02
N PRO A 50 -23.81 -21.33 6.74
CA PRO A 50 -25.19 -21.29 7.22
C PRO A 50 -25.32 -21.42 8.75
N GLU A 51 -24.23 -21.59 9.50
CA GLU A 51 -24.25 -21.80 10.95
C GLU A 51 -24.27 -20.50 11.78
N CYS A 52 -23.95 -19.34 11.19
CA CYS A 52 -23.96 -18.05 11.89
C CYS A 52 -24.89 -17.04 11.23
N ARG A 53 -26.15 -17.42 10.97
CA ARG A 53 -27.19 -16.48 10.54
C ARG A 53 -27.67 -15.66 11.74
N SER A 54 -26.96 -14.58 12.07
CA SER A 54 -27.47 -13.56 13.00
C SER A 54 -28.70 -12.90 12.36
N THR A 55 -29.87 -13.39 12.73
CA THR A 55 -31.15 -12.74 12.45
C THR A 55 -31.31 -11.62 13.48
N ASP A 56 -30.51 -10.56 13.36
CA ASP A 56 -30.66 -9.39 14.22
C ASP A 56 -31.60 -8.39 13.57
N THR A 57 -32.85 -8.55 13.98
CA THR A 57 -33.96 -7.63 13.87
C THR A 57 -33.55 -6.28 14.49
N ASN A 58 -33.68 -5.18 13.74
CA ASN A 58 -33.67 -3.80 14.24
C ASN A 58 -32.44 -3.36 15.06
N VAL A 59 -31.22 -3.59 14.56
CA VAL A 59 -30.16 -2.62 14.85
C VAL A 59 -30.42 -1.46 13.92
N THR A 60 -30.82 -0.30 14.46
CA THR A 60 -30.70 0.99 13.75
C THR A 60 -29.35 0.96 13.08
N ALA A 61 -29.35 0.83 11.75
CA ALA A 61 -28.16 0.83 10.94
C ALA A 61 -27.48 2.16 11.23
N ALA A 62 -26.57 2.16 12.22
CA ALA A 62 -25.53 3.15 12.29
C ALA A 62 -24.95 3.08 10.90
N GLU A 63 -25.17 4.15 10.13
CA GLU A 63 -24.82 4.26 8.73
C GLU A 63 -23.29 4.25 8.65
N TYR A 64 -22.73 3.07 8.87
CA TYR A 64 -21.40 2.73 8.47
C TYR A 64 -21.53 2.65 6.97
N ASN A 65 -21.34 3.80 6.33
CA ASN A 65 -21.05 3.91 4.92
C ASN A 65 -19.74 3.13 4.70
N GLY A 66 -19.83 1.80 4.72
CA GLY A 66 -18.77 0.91 4.29
C GLY A 66 -18.34 1.36 2.91
N GLY A 67 -17.04 1.31 2.62
CA GLY A 67 -16.49 2.00 1.48
C GLY A 67 -17.20 1.69 0.16
N GLU A 68 -17.13 2.63 -0.78
CA GLU A 68 -17.92 2.66 -2.03
C GLU A 68 -17.78 1.39 -2.90
N PHE A 69 -16.78 0.56 -2.64
CA PHE A 69 -16.47 -0.62 -3.43
C PHE A 69 -17.00 -1.92 -2.81
N ASN A 70 -17.80 -2.66 -3.60
CA ASN A 70 -18.26 -4.02 -3.27
C ASN A 70 -17.22 -5.07 -3.70
N TRP A 71 -16.12 -5.23 -2.94
CA TRP A 71 -15.12 -6.26 -3.20
C TRP A 71 -15.24 -7.44 -2.23
N ASN A 72 -15.23 -8.65 -2.79
CA ASN A 72 -15.25 -9.89 -2.01
C ASN A 72 -13.95 -10.05 -1.22
N GLN A 73 -14.00 -10.81 -0.12
CA GLN A 73 -12.83 -11.05 0.73
C GLN A 73 -11.68 -11.73 -0.03
N ASN A 74 -12.00 -12.60 -0.99
CA ASN A 74 -11.02 -13.20 -1.89
C ASN A 74 -10.28 -12.13 -2.74
N GLN A 75 -11.01 -11.16 -3.29
CA GLN A 75 -10.43 -10.09 -4.10
C GLN A 75 -9.53 -9.18 -3.27
N GLN A 76 -9.94 -8.84 -2.04
CA GLN A 76 -9.11 -8.08 -1.10
C GLN A 76 -7.78 -8.80 -0.83
N GLY A 77 -7.82 -10.13 -0.64
CA GLY A 77 -6.63 -10.96 -0.46
C GLY A 77 -5.72 -10.98 -1.70
N ILE A 78 -6.30 -11.04 -2.91
CA ILE A 78 -5.54 -10.94 -4.17
C ILE A 78 -4.85 -9.57 -4.28
N ILE A 79 -5.55 -8.49 -3.95
CA ILE A 79 -4.98 -7.14 -3.99
C ILE A 79 -3.84 -7.00 -2.97
N LEU A 80 -4.02 -7.48 -1.74
CA LEU A 80 -2.99 -7.45 -0.71
C LEU A 80 -1.76 -8.27 -1.10
N SER A 81 -1.97 -9.48 -1.67
CA SER A 81 -0.90 -10.37 -2.10
C SER A 81 -0.19 -9.89 -3.37
N SER A 82 -0.88 -9.20 -4.28
CA SER A 82 -0.33 -8.67 -5.55
C SER A 82 0.91 -7.79 -5.34
N PHE A 83 0.92 -6.99 -4.27
CA PHE A 83 2.07 -6.19 -3.86
C PHE A 83 3.32 -7.04 -3.59
N PHE A 84 3.15 -8.16 -2.88
CA PHE A 84 4.28 -9.04 -2.52
C PHE A 84 4.90 -9.70 -3.75
N TYR A 85 4.10 -10.02 -4.77
CA TYR A 85 4.61 -10.57 -6.02
C TYR A 85 5.50 -9.56 -6.77
N GLY A 86 5.11 -8.28 -6.81
CA GLY A 86 5.91 -7.20 -7.41
C GLY A 86 7.21 -6.97 -6.64
N TYR A 87 7.13 -6.93 -5.31
CA TYR A 87 8.28 -6.76 -4.43
C TYR A 87 9.32 -7.89 -4.57
N LEU A 88 8.86 -9.14 -4.56
CA LEU A 88 9.73 -10.31 -4.68
C LEU A 88 10.47 -10.31 -6.04
N LEU A 89 9.74 -10.00 -7.12
CA LEU A 89 10.33 -9.96 -8.47
C LEU A 89 11.40 -8.86 -8.59
N THR A 90 11.22 -7.75 -7.88
CA THR A 90 12.08 -6.57 -7.97
C THR A 90 13.35 -6.70 -7.15
N GLN A 91 13.35 -7.52 -6.11
CA GLN A 91 14.49 -7.64 -5.19
C GLN A 91 15.79 -8.06 -5.91
N VAL A 92 15.70 -8.96 -6.90
CA VAL A 92 16.82 -9.43 -7.72
C VAL A 92 17.33 -8.35 -8.70
N PRO A 93 16.52 -7.79 -9.60
CA PRO A 93 16.95 -6.74 -10.53
C PRO A 93 17.27 -5.42 -9.84
N GLY A 94 16.59 -5.06 -8.75
CA GLY A 94 16.86 -3.86 -7.96
C GLY A 94 18.27 -3.87 -7.35
N GLY A 95 18.72 -5.03 -6.86
CA GLY A 95 20.09 -5.24 -6.42
C GLY A 95 21.10 -4.99 -7.56
N TRP A 96 20.83 -5.53 -8.75
CA TRP A 96 21.67 -5.31 -9.93
C TRP A 96 21.68 -3.83 -10.39
N LEU A 97 20.52 -3.18 -10.38
CA LEU A 97 20.37 -1.78 -10.78
C LEU A 97 21.11 -0.84 -9.81
N SER A 98 21.10 -1.16 -8.51
CA SER A 98 21.82 -0.39 -7.48
C SER A 98 23.34 -0.36 -7.70
N MET A 99 23.91 -1.44 -8.25
CA MET A 99 25.33 -1.51 -8.58
C MET A 99 25.69 -0.67 -9.81
N LYS A 100 24.77 -0.53 -10.78
CA LYS A 100 25.04 0.18 -12.04
C LYS A 100 24.73 1.67 -11.97
N PHE A 101 23.65 2.07 -11.32
CA PHE A 101 23.16 3.46 -11.29
C PHE A 101 23.37 4.17 -9.95
N GLY A 102 23.89 3.46 -8.95
CA GLY A 102 24.12 3.97 -7.60
C GLY A 102 22.85 3.97 -6.76
N GLY A 103 22.92 3.41 -5.55
CA GLY A 103 21.77 3.21 -4.67
C GLY A 103 20.98 4.49 -4.32
N LYS A 104 21.64 5.65 -4.32
CA LYS A 104 20.98 6.93 -4.00
C LYS A 104 19.96 7.36 -5.06
N ILE A 105 20.22 7.11 -6.35
CA ILE A 105 19.30 7.45 -7.44
C ILE A 105 18.22 6.38 -7.55
N VAL A 106 18.59 5.11 -7.44
CA VAL A 106 17.64 3.99 -7.51
C VAL A 106 16.60 4.08 -6.40
N LEU A 107 17.01 4.32 -5.15
CA LEU A 107 16.08 4.53 -4.03
C LEU A 107 15.21 5.78 -4.24
N GLY A 108 15.79 6.88 -4.74
CA GLY A 108 15.04 8.11 -4.98
C GLY A 108 13.96 7.94 -6.05
N LEU A 109 14.30 7.35 -7.20
CA LEU A 109 13.36 7.14 -8.30
C LEU A 109 12.29 6.08 -7.97
N GLY A 110 12.66 5.02 -7.24
CA GLY A 110 11.70 4.02 -6.77
C GLY A 110 10.64 4.63 -5.86
N VAL A 111 11.08 5.33 -4.80
CA VAL A 111 10.17 5.99 -3.85
C VAL A 111 9.33 7.07 -4.51
N LEU A 112 9.91 7.90 -5.40
CA LEU A 112 9.13 8.89 -6.14
C LEU A 112 8.08 8.25 -7.05
N GLY A 113 8.43 7.16 -7.73
CA GLY A 113 7.49 6.38 -8.54
C GLY A 113 6.34 5.82 -7.71
N THR A 114 6.65 5.18 -6.57
CA THR A 114 5.65 4.63 -5.64
C THR A 114 4.73 5.72 -5.10
N CYS A 115 5.25 6.89 -4.70
CA CYS A 115 4.43 8.00 -4.25
C CYS A 115 3.43 8.49 -5.31
N VAL A 116 3.85 8.58 -6.57
CA VAL A 116 2.96 8.99 -7.69
C VAL A 116 1.87 7.93 -7.92
N LEU A 117 2.26 6.65 -7.88
CA LEU A 117 1.33 5.53 -8.01
C LEU A 117 0.30 5.51 -6.86
N THR A 118 0.72 5.83 -5.63
CA THR A 118 -0.18 5.91 -4.46
C THR A 118 -1.21 7.03 -4.59
N ILE A 119 -0.86 8.17 -5.19
CA ILE A 119 -1.82 9.24 -5.51
C ILE A 119 -2.80 8.78 -6.60
N LEU A 120 -2.36 7.90 -7.50
CA LEU A 120 -3.19 7.34 -8.57
C LEU A 120 -4.11 6.22 -8.09
N THR A 121 -3.76 5.51 -7.01
CA THR A 121 -4.54 4.41 -6.41
C THR A 121 -6.04 4.72 -6.19
N PRO A 122 -6.46 5.86 -5.61
CA PRO A 122 -7.89 6.19 -5.49
C PRO A 122 -8.59 6.39 -6.83
N LEU A 123 -7.88 6.87 -7.86
CA LEU A 123 -8.43 7.04 -9.22
C LEU A 123 -8.59 5.68 -9.92
N ALA A 124 -7.60 4.80 -9.74
CA ALA A 124 -7.65 3.43 -10.24
C ALA A 124 -8.80 2.63 -9.58
N ALA A 125 -9.02 2.81 -8.28
CA ALA A 125 -10.11 2.18 -7.54
C ALA A 125 -11.49 2.48 -8.16
N ARG A 126 -11.73 3.73 -8.57
CA ARG A 126 -12.99 4.16 -9.20
C ARG A 126 -13.21 3.58 -10.61
N THR A 127 -12.16 3.18 -11.30
CA THR A 127 -12.24 2.72 -12.69
C THR A 127 -12.43 1.21 -12.79
N SER A 128 -11.54 0.43 -12.15
CA SER A 128 -11.70 -1.03 -12.07
C SER A 128 -10.77 -1.68 -11.04
N ILE A 129 -11.18 -2.85 -10.54
CA ILE A 129 -10.36 -3.66 -9.63
C ILE A 129 -9.05 -4.15 -10.29
N TYR A 130 -9.08 -4.41 -11.60
CA TYR A 130 -7.90 -4.85 -12.35
C TYR A 130 -6.84 -3.75 -12.45
N TRP A 131 -7.27 -2.49 -12.68
CA TRP A 131 -6.35 -1.34 -12.66
C TRP A 131 -5.72 -1.14 -11.30
N LEU A 132 -6.50 -1.32 -10.24
CA LEU A 132 -5.99 -1.28 -8.88
C LEU A 132 -4.91 -2.34 -8.65
N ILE A 133 -5.13 -3.59 -9.08
CA ILE A 133 -4.13 -4.66 -8.96
C ILE A 133 -2.84 -4.32 -9.74
N VAL A 134 -2.95 -3.77 -10.95
CA VAL A 134 -1.79 -3.36 -11.73
C VAL A 134 -1.00 -2.26 -11.03
N VAL A 135 -1.69 -1.23 -10.51
CA VAL A 135 -1.04 -0.15 -9.74
C VAL A 135 -0.37 -0.72 -8.49
N ARG A 136 -0.98 -1.69 -7.81
CA ARG A 136 -0.37 -2.36 -6.64
C ARG A 136 0.89 -3.14 -6.96
N VAL A 137 0.89 -3.86 -8.07
CA VAL A 137 2.08 -4.57 -8.54
C VAL A 137 3.19 -3.56 -8.84
N LEU A 138 2.87 -2.45 -9.53
CA LEU A 138 3.82 -1.38 -9.84
C LEU A 138 4.34 -0.65 -8.60
N GLU A 139 3.52 -0.43 -7.58
CA GLU A 139 3.98 0.11 -6.28
C GLU A 139 4.99 -0.83 -5.63
N GLY A 140 4.75 -2.15 -5.70
CA GLY A 140 5.70 -3.17 -5.24
C GLY A 140 7.02 -3.21 -6.03
N PHE A 141 7.06 -2.69 -7.26
CA PHE A 141 8.31 -2.53 -8.02
C PHE A 141 9.15 -1.31 -7.60
N GLY A 142 8.53 -0.30 -6.98
CA GLY A 142 9.22 0.92 -6.58
C GLY A 142 9.77 0.87 -5.14
N GLU A 143 9.30 -0.08 -4.32
CA GLU A 143 9.84 -0.40 -2.98
C GLU A 143 10.90 -1.51 -3.02
#